data_AF-A0A960J8T9-F1
#
_entry.id   AF-A0A960J8T9-F1
#
_cell.length_a   1.000
_cell.length_b   1.000
_cell.length_c   1.000
_cell.angle_alpha   90.00
_cell.angle_beta   90.00
_cell.angle_gamma   90.00
#
_symmetry.space_group_name_H-M   'P 1'
#
loop_
_entity.id
_entity.type
_entity.pdbx_description
1 polymer ?
#
loop_
_entity_poly.entity_id
_entity_poly.type
_entity_poly.pdbx_seq_one_letter_code
_entity_poly.pdbx_strand_id
1 'polypeptide(L)'
;MEPDLQQQRLQAHAMLDMLSADKLHVVRNLLEVMVEPLERALALAPVEDEELTQETIAALETARASLDRGEGLSHDEIRRELGLLSR
;
A
#
# COMPACT_ATOMS: atom_id res chain seq x y z
N MET A 1 27.89 -2.74 -11.44
CA MET A 1 27.37 -1.83 -10.39
C MET A 1 26.05 -1.34 -10.91
N GLU A 2 24.94 -1.78 -10.31
CA GLU A 2 23.67 -1.12 -10.53
C GLU A 2 23.87 0.35 -10.11
N PRO A 3 23.59 1.33 -10.98
CA PRO A 3 23.56 2.71 -10.55
C PRO A 3 22.65 2.79 -9.33
N ASP A 4 23.08 3.50 -8.29
CA ASP A 4 22.31 3.62 -7.05
C ASP A 4 20.92 4.17 -7.41
N LEU A 5 19.90 3.32 -7.26
CA LEU A 5 18.52 3.63 -7.61
C LEU A 5 18.04 4.90 -6.90
N GLN A 6 18.61 5.22 -5.74
CA GLN A 6 18.35 6.46 -5.02
C GLN A 6 18.86 7.68 -5.79
N GLN A 7 20.09 7.61 -6.31
CA GLN A 7 20.66 8.68 -7.12
C GLN A 7 19.87 8.90 -8.41
N GLN A 8 19.42 7.82 -9.07
CA GLN A 8 18.57 7.92 -10.25
C GLN A 8 17.21 8.57 -9.95
N ARG A 9 16.57 8.22 -8.83
CA ARG A 9 15.33 8.85 -8.38
C ARG A 9 15.51 10.34 -8.12
N LEU A 10 16.56 10.73 -7.41
CA LEU A 10 16.86 12.14 -7.13
C LEU A 10 17.07 12.93 -8.43
N GLN A 11 17.81 12.37 -9.38
CA GLN A 11 18.02 13.00 -10.68
C GLN A 11 16.70 13.15 -11.46
N ALA A 12 15.84 12.12 -11.45
CA ALA A 12 14.53 12.20 -12.09
C ALA A 12 13.66 13.31 -11.47
N HIS A 13 13.64 13.45 -10.15
CA HIS A 13 12.93 14.55 -9.47
C HIS A 13 13.44 15.92 -9.91
N ALA A 14 14.76 16.13 -9.95
CA ALA A 14 15.34 17.39 -10.42
C ALA A 14 14.96 17.71 -11.87
N MET A 15 14.88 16.68 -12.74
CA MET A 15 14.43 16.87 -14.12
C MET A 15 12.95 17.26 -14.21
N LEU A 16 12.09 16.71 -13.34
CA LEU A 16 10.68 17.07 -13.28
C LEU A 16 10.46 18.53 -12.88
N ASP A 17 11.26 19.03 -11.93
CA ASP A 17 11.18 20.42 -11.45
C ASP A 17 11.56 21.46 -12.51
N MET A 18 12.30 21.06 -13.54
CA MET A 18 12.72 21.93 -14.65
C MET A 18 11.71 21.98 -15.82
N LEU A 19 10.65 21.15 -15.80
CA LEU A 19 9.69 21.08 -16.89
C LEU A 19 8.73 22.28 -16.88
N SER A 20 8.32 22.72 -18.07
CA SER A 20 7.17 23.62 -18.20
C SER A 20 5.88 22.91 -17.79
N ALA A 21 4.85 23.66 -17.36
CA ALA A 21 3.59 23.11 -16.88
C ALA A 21 2.96 22.09 -17.85
N ASP A 22 2.92 22.40 -19.15
CA ASP A 22 2.37 21.49 -20.18
C ASP A 22 3.15 20.17 -20.26
N LYS A 23 4.48 20.22 -20.19
CA LYS A 23 5.34 19.04 -20.25
C LYS A 23 5.24 18.22 -18.98
N LEU A 24 5.18 18.87 -17.82
CA LEU A 24 4.99 18.22 -16.53
C LEU A 24 3.66 17.47 -16.48
N HIS A 25 2.58 18.08 -17.00
CA HIS A 25 1.27 17.44 -17.07
C HIS A 25 1.29 16.14 -17.89
N VAL A 26 1.95 16.17 -19.06
CA VAL A 26 2.11 14.98 -19.92
C VAL A 26 2.91 13.89 -19.20
N VAL A 27 4.05 14.24 -18.60
CA VAL A 27 4.91 13.26 -17.90
C VAL A 27 4.19 12.66 -16.69
N ARG A 28 3.44 13.47 -15.93
CA ARG A 28 2.62 12.98 -14.81
C ARG A 28 1.60 11.95 -15.27
N ASN A 29 0.88 12.21 -16.37
CA ASN A 29 -0.11 11.26 -16.92
C ASN A 29 0.55 9.95 -17.39
N LEU A 30 1.76 10.02 -17.96
CA LEU A 30 2.51 8.83 -18.32
C LEU A 30 2.92 8.02 -17.08
N LEU A 31 3.47 8.69 -16.06
CA LEU A 31 3.83 8.04 -14.79
C LEU A 31 2.62 7.43 -14.09
N GLU A 32 1.43 8.02 -14.23
CA GLU A 32 0.17 7.47 -13.72
C GLU A 32 -0.23 6.13 -14.33
N VAL A 33 0.06 5.92 -15.62
CA VAL A 33 -0.16 4.63 -16.27
C VAL A 33 0.91 3.60 -15.89
N MET A 34 2.13 4.05 -15.56
CA MET A 34 3.27 3.17 -15.26
C MET A 34 3.32 2.68 -13.80
N VAL A 35 2.66 3.37 -12.87
CA VAL A 35 2.62 2.96 -11.46
C VAL A 35 1.43 2.04 -11.26
N GLU A 36 1.66 0.90 -10.59
CA GLU A 36 0.59 -0.04 -10.24
C GLU A 36 -0.52 0.68 -9.47
N PRO A 37 -1.79 0.65 -9.94
CA PRO A 37 -2.87 1.46 -9.38
C PRO A 37 -3.08 1.24 -7.88
N LEU A 38 -2.91 0.00 -7.41
CA LEU A 38 -3.02 -0.36 -6.00
C LEU A 38 -1.86 0.22 -5.18
N GLU A 39 -0.62 0.11 -5.66
CA GLU A 39 0.55 0.66 -4.96
C GLU A 39 0.46 2.18 -4.83
N ARG A 40 0.00 2.86 -5.89
CA ARG A 40 -0.29 4.29 -5.85
C ARG A 40 -1.35 4.63 -4.82
N ALA A 41 -2.47 3.90 -4.81
CA ALA A 41 -3.56 4.15 -3.87
C ALA A 41 -3.09 3.96 -2.42
N LEU A 42 -2.29 2.93 -2.15
CA LEU A 42 -1.70 2.67 -0.83
C LEU A 42 -0.69 3.76 -0.42
N ALA A 43 0.17 4.21 -1.32
CA ALA A 43 1.16 5.25 -1.04
C ALA A 43 0.54 6.64 -0.79
N LEU A 44 -0.64 6.89 -1.38
CA LEU A 44 -1.39 8.14 -1.21
C LEU A 44 -2.48 8.06 -0.14
N ALA A 45 -2.72 6.87 0.43
CA ALA A 45 -3.72 6.70 1.47
C ALA A 45 -3.34 7.58 2.68
N PRO A 46 -4.27 8.41 3.19
CA PRO A 46 -4.03 9.13 4.43
C PRO A 46 -3.81 8.14 5.58
N VAL A 47 -3.04 8.56 6.58
CA VAL A 47 -2.95 7.80 7.83
C VAL A 47 -4.35 7.75 8.45
N GLU A 48 -4.80 6.55 8.84
CA GLU A 48 -6.08 6.38 9.52
C GLU A 48 -6.03 7.04 10.90
N ASP A 49 -6.85 8.08 11.06
CA ASP A 49 -6.95 8.92 12.26
C ASP A 49 -8.33 8.84 12.92
N GLU A 50 -9.22 7.98 12.42
CA GLU A 50 -10.54 7.75 12.99
C GLU A 50 -10.43 7.06 14.35
N GLU A 51 -11.10 7.65 15.36
CA GLU A 51 -11.23 7.00 16.66
C GLU A 51 -12.02 5.70 16.51
N LEU A 52 -11.50 4.62 17.11
CA LEU A 52 -12.20 3.34 17.10
C LEU A 52 -13.56 3.48 17.81
N THR A 53 -14.62 3.07 17.11
CA THR A 53 -15.95 3.02 17.71
C THR A 53 -16.00 1.98 18.83
N GLN A 54 -16.95 2.13 19.76
CA GLN A 54 -17.15 1.14 20.83
C GLN A 54 -17.48 -0.26 20.29
N GLU A 55 -18.18 -0.33 19.15
CA GLU A 55 -18.46 -1.59 18.46
C GLU A 55 -17.17 -2.23 17.95
N THR A 56 -16.31 -1.44 17.30
CA THR A 56 -15.01 -1.91 16.81
C THR A 56 -14.12 -2.40 17.95
N ILE A 57 -14.08 -1.66 19.06
CA ILE A 57 -13.33 -2.07 20.27
C ILE A 57 -13.83 -3.42 20.79
N ALA A 58 -15.15 -3.58 20.95
CA ALA A 58 -15.74 -4.84 21.41
C ALA A 58 -15.48 -6.01 20.45
N ALA A 59 -15.50 -5.76 19.14
CA ALA A 59 -15.16 -6.75 18.13
C ALA A 59 -13.70 -7.19 18.22
N LEU A 60 -12.77 -6.24 18.43
CA LEU A 60 -11.35 -6.51 18.61
C LEU A 60 -11.06 -7.30 19.88
N GLU A 61 -11.71 -6.96 21.00
CA GLU A 61 -11.60 -7.72 22.25
C GLU A 61 -12.10 -9.16 22.09
N THR A 62 -13.23 -9.33 21.40
CA THR A 62 -13.79 -10.66 21.09
C THR A 62 -12.84 -11.48 20.23
N ALA A 63 -12.28 -10.87 19.17
CA ALA A 63 -11.30 -11.52 18.31
C ALA A 63 -10.04 -11.92 19.09
N ARG A 64 -9.55 -11.04 19.96
CA ARG A 64 -8.38 -11.33 20.79
C ARG A 64 -8.63 -12.50 21.74
N ALA A 65 -9.76 -12.52 22.41
CA ALA A 65 -10.15 -13.62 23.29
C ALA A 65 -10.28 -14.96 22.54
N SER A 66 -10.74 -14.93 21.28
CA SER A 66 -10.80 -16.12 20.41
C SER A 66 -9.41 -16.64 20.06
N LEU A 67 -8.47 -15.73 19.74
CA LEU A 67 -7.06 -16.11 19.53
C LEU A 67 -6.42 -16.72 20.77
N ASP A 68 -6.68 -16.17 21.96
CA ASP A 68 -6.16 -16.71 23.22
C ASP A 68 -6.74 -18.10 23.54
N ARG A 69 -7.93 -18.44 23.02
CA ARG A 69 -8.52 -19.79 23.08
C ARG A 69 -7.99 -20.74 22.00
N GLY A 70 -7.14 -20.27 21.09
CA GLY A 70 -6.59 -21.08 20.00
C GLY A 70 -7.58 -21.31 18.84
N GLU A 71 -8.61 -20.47 18.73
CA GLU A 71 -9.62 -20.55 17.66
C GLU A 71 -9.21 -19.77 16.38
N GLY A 72 -7.98 -19.25 16.35
CA GLY A 72 -7.44 -18.56 15.17
C GLY A 72 -7.16 -19.52 14.00
N LEU A 73 -7.27 -19.00 12.78
CA LEU A 73 -6.85 -19.71 11.57
C LEU A 73 -5.34 -19.55 11.36
N SER A 74 -4.68 -20.62 10.94
CA SER A 74 -3.28 -20.54 10.51
C SER A 74 -3.13 -19.77 9.20
N HIS A 75 -1.91 -19.28 8.93
CA HIS A 75 -1.60 -18.55 7.69
C HIS A 75 -1.91 -19.38 6.42
N ASP A 76 -1.65 -20.68 6.45
CA ASP A 76 -1.91 -21.56 5.29
C ASP A 76 -3.42 -21.82 5.09
N GLU A 77 -4.19 -21.88 6.18
CA GLU A 77 -5.64 -22.04 6.12
C GLU A 77 -6.32 -20.81 5.54
N ILE A 78 -5.95 -19.60 6.00
CA ILE A 78 -6.52 -18.37 5.47
C ILE A 78 -6.11 -18.13 4.02
N ARG A 79 -4.88 -18.50 3.62
CA ARG A 79 -4.47 -18.44 2.21
C ARG A 79 -5.27 -19.38 1.32
N ARG A 80 -5.61 -20.57 1.80
CA ARG A 80 -6.48 -21.52 1.08
C ARG A 80 -7.88 -20.96 0.92
N GLU A 81 -8.45 -20.40 1.99
CA GLU A 81 -9.79 -19.80 1.98
C GLU A 81 -9.87 -18.59 1.03
N LEU A 82 -8.84 -17.74 1.01
CA LEU A 82 -8.75 -16.57 0.14
C LEU A 82 -8.30 -16.88 -1.30
N GLY A 83 -8.02 -18.15 -1.64
CA GLY A 83 -7.56 -18.52 -2.98
C GLY A 83 -6.14 -18.03 -3.34
N LEU A 84 -5.31 -17.75 -2.33
CA LEU A 84 -3.94 -17.20 -2.47
C LEU A 84 -2.85 -18.28 -2.46
N LEU A 85 -3.21 -19.54 -2.62
CA LEU A 85 -2.24 -20.61 -2.82
C LEU A 85 -1.64 -20.46 -4.22
N SER A 86 -0.31 -20.39 -4.27
CA SER A 86 0.45 -20.35 -5.53
C SER A 86 0.01 -21.54 -6.39
N ARG A 87 -0.43 -21.26 -7.63
CA ARG A 87 -0.84 -22.28 -8.58
C ARG A 87 0.38 -22.99 -9.19
#